data_AF-A0A946F1R9-F1
#
_entry.id   AF-A0A946F1R9-F1
#
_cell.length_a   1.000
_cell.length_b   1.000
_cell.length_c   1.000
_cell.angle_alpha   90.00
_cell.angle_beta   90.00
_cell.angle_gamma   90.00
#
_symmetry.space_group_name_H-M   'P 1'
#
loop_
_entity.id
_entity.type
_entity.pdbx_description
1 polymer ?
#
loop_
_entity_poly.entity_id
_entity_poly.type
_entity_poly.pdbx_seq_one_letter_code
_entity_poly.pdbx_strand_id
1 'polypeptide(L)' 'MKKLKLYVFIPLWLFGFFVLLSFDLFMEGIVFEWLEWNGTDKNDWFFVLWWGIVFLWFSFGISQIYFKLKKY' A
#
# COMPACT_ATOMS: atom_id res chain seq x y z
N MET A 1 -23.32 -3.90 2.77
CA MET A 1 -22.16 -3.79 3.68
C MET A 1 -22.41 -2.68 4.70
N LYS A 2 -22.24 -2.93 6.01
CA LYS A 2 -22.36 -1.88 7.04
C LYS A 2 -21.29 -0.80 6.80
N LYS A 3 -21.64 0.49 6.95
CA LYS A 3 -20.65 1.57 6.87
C LYS A 3 -19.69 1.46 8.06
N LEU A 4 -18.43 1.15 7.78
CA LEU A 4 -17.38 1.12 8.80
C LEU A 4 -17.18 2.53 9.39
N LYS A 5 -17.13 2.64 10.71
CA LYS A 5 -16.90 3.92 11.39
C LYS A 5 -15.47 4.40 11.15
N LEU A 6 -15.26 5.73 11.14
CA LEU A 6 -13.96 6.33 10.80
C LEU A 6 -12.83 5.86 11.72
N TYR A 7 -13.09 5.78 13.03
CA TYR A 7 -12.11 5.33 14.02
C TYR A 7 -11.73 3.85 13.89
N VAL A 8 -12.52 3.03 13.18
CA VAL A 8 -12.18 1.65 12.84
C VAL A 8 -11.48 1.59 11.48
N PHE A 9 -11.90 2.44 10.55
CA PHE A 9 -11.34 2.50 9.20
C PHE A 9 -9.87 2.93 9.21
N ILE A 10 -9.53 4.00 9.94
CA ILE A 10 -8.17 4.57 9.93
C ILE A 10 -7.13 3.53 10.40
N PRO A 11 -7.30 2.84 11.54
CA PRO A 11 -6.35 1.80 11.95
C PRO A 11 -6.24 0.66 10.94
N LEU A 12 -7.34 0.20 10.35
CA LEU A 12 -7.32 -0.85 9.33
C LEU A 12 -6.60 -0.41 8.04
N TRP A 13 -6.80 0.84 7.65
CA TRP A 13 -6.14 1.41 6.48
C TRP A 13 -4.63 1.55 6.68
N LEU A 14 -4.19 2.00 7.87
CA LEU A 14 -2.78 2.04 8.25
C LEU A 14 -2.19 0.63 8.37
N PHE A 15 -2.92 -0.31 8.96
CA PHE A 15 -2.50 -1.71 9.02
C PHE A 15 -2.29 -2.29 7.62
N GLY A 16 -3.20 -2.03 6.67
CA GLY A 16 -3.00 -2.46 5.29
C GLY A 16 -1.77 -1.82 4.64
N PHE A 17 -1.41 -0.59 4.99
CA PHE A 17 -0.13 0.00 4.55
C PHE A 17 1.08 -0.74 5.13
N PHE A 18 1.05 -1.17 6.40
CA PHE A 18 2.14 -1.98 6.95
C PHE A 18 2.25 -3.36 6.28
N VAL A 19 1.13 -3.96 5.85
CA VAL A 19 1.15 -5.18 5.04
C VAL A 19 1.83 -4.93 3.70
N LEU A 20 1.49 -3.81 3.04
CA LEU A 20 2.16 -3.41 1.81
C LEU A 20 3.67 -3.22 2.06
N LEU A 21 4.06 -2.40 3.03
CA LEU A 21 5.46 -2.16 3.38
C LEU A 21 6.22 -3.47 3.68
N SER A 22 5.60 -4.40 4.40
CA SER A 22 6.20 -5.70 4.69
C SER A 22 6.42 -6.54 3.42
N PHE A 23 5.48 -6.46 2.46
CA PHE A 23 5.63 -7.13 1.17
C PHE A 23 6.77 -6.54 0.35
N ASP A 24 6.90 -5.21 0.32
CA ASP A 24 8.02 -4.52 -0.34
C ASP A 24 9.37 -4.98 0.21
N LEU A 25 9.52 -4.93 1.54
CA LEU A 25 10.74 -5.36 2.22
C LEU A 25 11.04 -6.85 2.01
N PHE A 26 10.01 -7.70 1.93
CA PHE A 26 10.18 -9.11 1.60
C PHE A 26 10.65 -9.30 0.15
N MET A 27 10.08 -8.55 -0.79
CA MET A 27 10.50 -8.60 -2.18
C MET A 27 11.95 -8.13 -2.33
N GLU A 28 12.32 -7.02 -1.70
CA GLU A 28 13.68 -6.48 -1.75
C GLU A 28 14.70 -7.37 -1.05
N GLY A 29 14.43 -7.74 0.20
CA GLY A 29 15.39 -8.43 1.07
C GLY A 29 15.48 -9.94 0.85
N ILE A 30 14.55 -10.56 0.12
CA ILE A 30 14.57 -12.01 -0.12
C ILE A 30 14.44 -12.31 -1.61
N VAL A 31 13.39 -11.81 -2.27
CA VAL A 31 13.09 -12.23 -3.64
C VAL A 31 14.09 -11.65 -4.63
N PHE A 32 14.46 -10.38 -4.52
CA PHE A 32 15.42 -9.76 -5.43
C PHE A 32 16.84 -10.28 -5.22
N GLU A 33 17.20 -10.59 -3.98
CA GLU A 33 18.48 -11.25 -3.68
C GLU A 33 18.50 -12.65 -4.32
N TRP A 34 17.46 -13.46 -4.09
CA TRP A 34 17.38 -14.81 -4.62
C TRP A 34 17.35 -14.88 -6.16
N LEU A 35 16.72 -13.90 -6.82
CA LEU A 35 16.61 -13.85 -8.27
C LEU A 35 17.71 -13.02 -8.94
N GLU A 36 18.63 -12.44 -8.18
CA GLU A 36 19.66 -11.50 -8.65
C GLU A 36 19.05 -10.31 -9.43
N TRP A 37 17.92 -9.77 -8.97
CA TRP A 37 17.24 -8.63 -9.61
C TRP A 37 17.74 -7.27 -9.14
N ASN A 38 18.53 -7.22 -8.06
CA ASN A 38 19.10 -5.98 -7.53
C ASN A 38 19.92 -5.24 -8.59
N GLY A 39 19.58 -3.98 -8.84
CA GLY A 39 20.24 -3.16 -9.86
C GLY A 39 19.89 -3.49 -11.31
N THR A 40 18.82 -4.24 -11.55
CA THR A 40 18.33 -4.55 -12.91
C THR A 40 17.06 -3.77 -13.24
N ASP A 41 16.74 -3.61 -14.53
CA ASP A 41 15.49 -2.99 -14.97
C ASP A 41 14.24 -3.67 -14.38
N LYS A 42 14.32 -4.97 -14.03
CA LYS A 42 13.19 -5.69 -13.40
C LYS A 42 12.88 -5.15 -12.01
N ASN A 43 13.91 -4.78 -11.25
CA ASN A 43 13.78 -4.11 -9.94
C ASN A 43 13.14 -2.73 -10.12
N ASP A 44 13.59 -1.95 -11.10
CA ASP A 44 12.99 -0.64 -11.40
C ASP A 44 11.50 -0.76 -11.76
N TRP A 45 11.14 -1.69 -12.64
CA TRP A 45 9.76 -1.94 -13.03
C TRP A 45 8.89 -2.42 -11.87
N PHE A 46 9.44 -3.23 -10.96
CA PHE A 46 8.74 -3.60 -9.73
C PHE A 46 8.43 -2.35 -8.91
N PHE A 47 9.41 -1.47 -8.67
CA PHE A 47 9.18 -0.28 -7.85
C PHE A 47 8.19 0.69 -8.51
N VAL A 48 8.20 0.82 -9.84
CA VAL A 48 7.19 1.62 -10.56
C VAL A 48 5.78 1.06 -10.30
N LEU A 49 5.59 -0.25 -10.44
CA LEU A 49 4.30 -0.89 -10.17
C LEU A 49 3.90 -0.77 -8.70
N TRP A 50 4.87 -0.99 -7.81
CA TRP A 50 4.70 -0.92 -6.36
C TRP A 50 4.21 0.46 -5.91
N TRP A 51 4.89 1.53 -6.34
CA TRP A 51 4.47 2.89 -6.06
C TRP A 51 3.09 3.21 -6.62
N GLY A 52 2.72 2.63 -7.78
CA GLY A 52 1.36 2.70 -8.31
C GLY A 52 0.32 2.09 -7.35
N ILE A 53 0.58 0.91 -6.80
CA ILE A 53 -0.29 0.25 -5.82
C ILE A 53 -0.39 1.08 -4.53
N VAL A 54 0.74 1.56 -4.01
CA VAL A 54 0.78 2.42 -2.82
C VAL A 54 -0.03 3.70 -3.04
N PHE A 55 0.16 4.37 -4.19
CA PHE A 55 -0.58 5.57 -4.54
C PHE A 55 -2.10 5.33 -4.58
N LEU A 56 -2.55 4.23 -5.20
CA LEU A 56 -3.96 3.86 -5.24
C LEU A 56 -4.52 3.56 -3.84
N TRP A 57 -3.76 2.85 -3.00
CA TRP A 57 -4.14 2.56 -1.61
C TRP A 57 -4.33 3.83 -0.78
N PHE A 58 -3.40 4.78 -0.89
CA PHE A 58 -3.50 6.05 -0.18
C PHE A 58 -4.63 6.92 -0.72
N SER A 59 -4.78 7.02 -2.05
CA SER A 59 -5.86 7.77 -2.69
C SER A 59 -7.24 7.23 -2.29
N PHE A 60 -7.39 5.91 -2.26
CA PHE A 60 -8.59 5.27 -1.76
C PHE A 60 -8.85 5.65 -0.29
N GLY A 61 -7.88 5.47 0.60
CA GLY A 61 -8.03 5.81 2.01
C GLY A 61 -8.43 7.26 2.27
N ILE A 62 -7.72 8.20 1.63
CA ILE A 62 -8.01 9.64 1.71
C ILE A 62 -9.43 9.93 1.21
N SER A 63 -9.83 9.36 0.06
CA SER A 63 -11.19 9.55 -0.47
C SER A 63 -12.26 9.08 0.51
N GLN A 64 -12.07 7.92 1.14
CA GLN A 64 -13.00 7.38 2.13
C GLN A 64 -13.09 8.26 3.38
N ILE A 65 -11.96 8.79 3.84
CA ILE A 65 -11.92 9.72 4.98
C ILE A 65 -12.66 11.01 4.61
N TYR A 66 -12.35 11.61 3.46
CA TYR A 66 -12.99 12.84 2.97
C TYR A 66 -14.51 12.70 2.88
N PHE A 67 -15.01 11.64 2.23
CA PHE A 67 -16.45 11.43 2.08
C PHE A 67 -17.16 11.09 3.40
N LYS A 68 -16.47 10.48 4.36
CA LYS A 68 -17.02 10.26 5.70
C LYS A 68 -17.09 11.56 6.48
N LEU A 69 -16.05 12.38 6.45
CA LEU A 69 -16.01 13.68 7.13
C LEU A 69 -17.03 14.66 6.54
N LYS A 70 -17.16 14.75 5.22
CA LYS A 70 -18.18 15.60 4.55
C LYS A 70 -19.63 15.22 4.88
N LYS A 71 -19.87 13.98 5.31
CA LYS A 71 -21.21 13.49 5.68
C LYS A 71 -21.60 13.90 7.12
N TYR A 72 -20.66 14.35 7.93
CA TYR A 72 -20.91 14.97 9.23
C TYR A 72 -20.94 16.49 9.08
#